data_AF-A0AAE0KD43-F1
#
_entry.id   AF-A0AAE0KD43-F1
#
_cell.length_a   1.000
_cell.length_b   1.000
_cell.length_c   1.000
_cell.angle_alpha   90.00
_cell.angle_beta   90.00
_cell.angle_gamma   90.00
#
_symmetry.space_group_name_H-M   'P 1'
#
loop_
_entity.id
_entity.type
_entity.pdbx_description
1 polymer ?
#
loop_
_entity_poly.entity_id
_entity_poly.type
_entity_poly.pdbx_seq_one_letter_code
_entity_poly.pdbx_strand_id
1 'polypeptide(L)'
;MCRFLVYKGSDEILLSKLILDPTHSILKQSFDSRLRLDTRRGQNNADGFGIGFYTDRKLGAHPCLFTSTTPAWNCANLHRLASKTASHLIFAHVRATTEGSLSEDNCHPFCHGSLMFMHNGGLGGWKQIKRRLGERLADKWYLSVGGGTDSEWAFALFLDTLERMGHDPSSLSDQGFGPTVLRKAMLKTIALINELIDSIPESVIHAENVDTRSLLNFAVTDGHSVICTRYVGSSSDEAASLYYSSGTLWETRAPEPGNRDYQMERSDKGADVVLVASEPLTFERENWINVPTNSILTIHNQTVMVHPILDQYYGRNPNRQRSTAFVRTKGLAANENASSLAGTALPVAENGSILNNNNNSHLLQNGSAATLAHKKILGPTIPFSVSAPRSRPPAAESSHSASSTVPRARTPLAYSEAAATPQLGSSDVRSPSQPALPPQQQLATPSQGNIKKKRASLTAVDPPAYSSLQDTGSPLTPEPSRTEFGNPAKLAQYFPELTLS
;
A
#
# COMPACT_ATOMS: atom_id res chain seq x y z
N MET A 1 10.86 -1.60 -3.72
CA MET A 1 9.47 -1.72 -3.21
C MET A 1 9.39 -1.02 -1.87
N CYS A 2 8.24 -0.39 -1.58
CA CYS A 2 8.05 0.61 -0.52
C CYS A 2 8.13 0.06 0.92
N ARG A 3 7.85 0.89 1.93
CA ARG A 3 7.57 0.48 3.33
C ARG A 3 6.41 1.30 3.88
N PHE A 4 5.59 0.71 4.74
CA PHE A 4 4.54 1.44 5.43
C PHE A 4 4.45 1.11 6.92
N LEU A 5 3.85 2.05 7.64
CA LEU A 5 3.46 1.99 9.04
C LEU A 5 2.01 2.46 9.19
N VAL A 6 1.27 1.78 10.06
CA VAL A 6 -0.04 2.18 10.55
C VAL A 6 0.03 2.28 12.06
N TYR A 7 -0.55 3.34 12.61
CA TYR A 7 -0.87 3.48 14.02
C TYR A 7 -2.38 3.65 14.20
N LYS A 8 -2.92 3.00 15.23
CA LYS A 8 -4.25 3.27 15.77
C LYS A 8 -4.21 3.24 17.30
N GLY A 9 -4.49 4.38 17.93
CA GLY A 9 -4.51 4.56 19.38
C GLY A 9 -5.91 4.83 19.93
N SER A 10 -6.11 4.64 21.24
CA SER A 10 -7.19 5.27 22.02
C SER A 10 -6.87 6.74 22.28
N ASP A 11 -5.61 7.06 22.59
CA ASP A 11 -5.08 8.41 22.71
C ASP A 11 -4.33 8.89 21.46
N GLU A 12 -4.10 10.20 21.34
CA GLU A 12 -3.29 10.75 20.25
C GLU A 12 -1.81 10.49 20.52
N ILE A 13 -1.06 10.13 19.48
CA ILE A 13 0.39 10.08 19.54
C ILE A 13 1.02 11.11 18.63
N LEU A 14 2.11 11.72 19.10
CA LEU A 14 2.91 12.60 18.29
C LEU A 14 3.52 11.81 17.11
N LEU A 15 3.42 12.38 15.91
CA LEU A 15 3.95 11.79 14.68
C LEU A 15 5.45 11.42 14.82
N SER A 16 6.26 12.22 15.51
CA SER A 16 7.70 11.96 15.67
C SER A 16 7.99 10.62 16.37
N LYS A 17 7.19 10.25 17.37
CA LYS A 17 7.35 9.01 18.16
C LYS A 17 7.18 7.73 17.34
N LEU A 18 6.66 7.86 16.13
CA LEU A 18 6.45 6.79 15.17
C LEU A 18 7.37 6.93 13.95
N ILE A 19 7.46 8.15 13.42
CA ILE A 19 8.05 8.41 12.10
C ILE A 19 9.55 8.66 12.18
N LEU A 20 10.02 9.34 13.23
CA LEU A 20 11.39 9.84 13.33
C LEU A 20 12.19 9.11 14.41
N ASP A 21 11.62 9.04 15.61
CA ASP A 21 12.35 8.80 16.84
C ASP A 21 12.74 7.33 17.06
N PRO A 22 11.93 6.30 16.72
CA PRO A 22 12.33 4.91 16.90
C PRO A 22 13.64 4.56 16.19
N THR A 23 14.46 3.70 16.81
CA THR A 23 15.76 3.25 16.25
C THR A 23 15.66 2.68 14.83
N HIS A 24 14.52 2.07 14.49
CA HIS A 24 14.22 1.57 13.16
C HIS A 24 12.91 2.18 12.60
N SER A 25 12.75 3.49 12.81
CA SER A 25 11.59 4.27 12.35
C SER A 25 11.35 4.18 10.84
N ILE A 26 10.16 4.59 10.39
CA ILE A 26 9.86 4.63 8.94
C ILE A 26 10.81 5.58 8.18
N LEU A 27 11.29 6.65 8.85
CA LEU A 27 12.36 7.50 8.33
C LEU A 27 13.65 6.70 8.17
N LYS A 28 14.09 5.92 9.16
CA LYS A 28 15.29 5.09 9.04
C LYS A 28 15.13 4.06 7.92
N GLN A 29 13.97 3.41 7.82
CA GLN A 29 13.62 2.48 6.73
C GLN A 29 13.60 3.15 5.35
N SER A 30 13.57 4.48 5.25
CA SER A 30 13.67 5.16 3.97
C SER A 30 15.08 5.11 3.35
N PHE A 31 16.14 4.87 4.13
CA PHE A 31 17.50 4.75 3.60
C PHE A 31 18.30 3.54 4.16
N ASP A 32 17.84 2.93 5.25
CA ASP A 32 18.36 1.71 5.87
C ASP A 32 17.19 0.73 6.16
N SER A 33 16.57 0.22 5.08
CA SER A 33 15.55 -0.84 5.16
C SER A 33 16.26 -2.20 5.29
N ARG A 34 16.23 -2.79 6.49
CA ARG A 34 17.02 -4.00 6.81
C ARG A 34 16.37 -5.29 6.33
N LEU A 35 15.05 -5.27 6.16
CA LEU A 35 14.30 -6.34 5.50
C LEU A 35 14.10 -6.04 4.00
N ARG A 36 14.97 -5.23 3.40
CA ARG A 36 15.11 -5.11 1.94
C ARG A 36 16.36 -5.85 1.50
N LEU A 37 16.14 -6.89 0.69
CA LEU A 37 17.17 -7.84 0.28
C LEU A 37 17.74 -7.57 -1.12
N ASP A 38 17.20 -6.59 -1.85
CA ASP A 38 17.73 -6.20 -3.16
C ASP A 38 18.92 -5.24 -3.00
N THR A 39 20.07 -5.65 -3.53
CA THR A 39 21.33 -4.89 -3.56
C THR A 39 21.52 -4.11 -4.87
N ARG A 40 20.63 -4.26 -5.87
CA ARG A 40 20.77 -3.67 -7.23
C ARG A 40 20.25 -2.24 -7.31
N ARG A 41 19.14 -1.95 -6.63
CA ARG A 41 18.66 -0.60 -6.34
C ARG A 41 18.94 -0.40 -4.86
N GLY A 42 19.74 0.58 -4.48
CA GLY A 42 20.19 0.79 -3.10
C GLY A 42 19.10 0.57 -2.04
N GLN A 43 19.51 0.37 -0.78
CA GLN A 43 18.63 0.04 0.35
C GLN A 43 17.57 1.13 0.68
N ASN A 44 17.45 2.17 -0.15
CA ASN A 44 16.62 3.33 0.04
C ASN A 44 15.23 3.26 -0.66
N ASN A 45 14.24 3.79 0.05
CA ASN A 45 12.95 4.24 -0.42
C ASN A 45 13.02 5.77 -0.60
N ALA A 46 13.75 6.18 -1.65
CA ALA A 46 14.11 7.57 -1.92
C ALA A 46 13.09 8.34 -2.76
N ASP A 47 12.09 7.64 -3.32
CA ASP A 47 11.24 8.16 -4.39
C ASP A 47 10.01 8.93 -3.87
N GLY A 48 10.12 9.42 -2.64
CA GLY A 48 9.10 10.16 -1.92
C GLY A 48 8.59 9.45 -0.67
N PHE A 49 7.72 10.15 0.05
CA PHE A 49 7.01 9.65 1.22
C PHE A 49 5.62 10.26 1.28
N GLY A 50 4.78 9.72 2.14
CA GLY A 50 3.57 10.40 2.56
C GLY A 50 3.09 9.97 3.93
N ILE A 51 2.56 10.94 4.66
CA ILE A 51 1.97 10.78 5.97
C ILE A 51 0.51 11.22 5.87
N GLY A 52 -0.41 10.32 6.22
CA GLY A 52 -1.83 10.62 6.35
C GLY A 52 -2.29 10.46 7.78
N PHE A 53 -3.09 11.38 8.30
CA PHE A 53 -3.58 11.30 9.67
C PHE A 53 -4.97 11.93 9.79
N TYR A 54 -5.79 11.37 10.68
CA TYR A 54 -7.08 11.98 11.00
C TYR A 54 -6.90 13.07 12.04
N THR A 55 -7.72 14.11 11.95
CA THR A 55 -7.71 15.24 12.89
C THR A 55 -9.00 15.27 13.70
N ASP A 56 -9.12 16.25 14.58
CA ASP A 56 -10.36 16.54 15.32
C ASP A 56 -11.55 16.61 14.33
N ARG A 57 -12.65 15.92 14.65
CA ARG A 57 -13.85 15.84 13.81
C ARG A 57 -14.40 17.22 13.42
N LYS A 58 -14.16 18.27 14.21
CA LYS A 58 -14.58 19.65 13.88
C LYS A 58 -13.91 20.19 12.60
N LEU A 59 -12.79 19.61 12.18
CA LEU A 59 -12.08 19.96 10.94
C LEU A 59 -12.56 19.12 9.73
N GLY A 60 -13.50 18.19 9.95
CA GLY A 60 -14.08 17.32 8.93
C GLY A 60 -13.60 15.87 9.06
N ALA A 61 -14.28 14.97 8.33
CA ALA A 61 -13.97 13.54 8.33
C ALA A 61 -12.84 13.14 7.36
N HIS A 62 -12.37 14.07 6.54
CA HIS A 62 -11.29 13.81 5.59
C HIS A 62 -9.95 13.72 6.33
N PRO A 63 -9.07 12.78 5.95
CA PRO A 63 -7.71 12.75 6.47
C PRO A 63 -6.91 13.95 5.95
N CYS A 64 -5.94 14.41 6.75
CA CYS A 64 -4.93 15.33 6.28
C CYS A 64 -3.75 14.55 5.72
N LEU A 65 -3.30 14.91 4.50
CA LEU A 65 -2.18 14.26 3.83
C LEU A 65 -1.00 15.22 3.70
N PHE A 66 0.20 14.70 3.98
CA PHE A 66 1.47 15.34 3.69
C PHE A 66 2.35 14.38 2.88
N THR A 67 2.32 14.55 1.56
CA THR A 67 3.11 13.80 0.58
C THR A 67 4.23 14.66 0.03
N SER A 68 5.34 14.04 -0.39
CA SER A 68 6.39 14.71 -1.15
C SER A 68 7.18 13.71 -1.96
N THR A 69 7.67 14.12 -3.14
CA THR A 69 8.67 13.37 -3.91
C THR A 69 10.08 13.47 -3.35
N THR A 70 10.31 14.35 -2.37
CA THR A 70 11.61 14.49 -1.69
C THR A 70 11.85 13.26 -0.81
N PRO A 71 13.06 12.69 -0.76
CA PRO A 71 13.37 11.64 0.19
C PRO A 71 13.07 12.07 1.63
N ALA A 72 12.48 11.19 2.44
CA ALA A 72 11.99 11.53 3.77
C ALA A 72 13.10 12.11 4.68
N TRP A 73 14.31 11.54 4.61
CA TRP A 73 15.48 12.00 5.39
C TRP A 73 15.96 13.41 5.05
N ASN A 74 15.59 13.92 3.87
CA ASN A 74 15.99 15.26 3.42
C ASN A 74 14.85 16.28 3.55
N CYS A 75 13.71 15.91 4.14
CA CYS A 75 12.56 16.79 4.26
C CYS A 75 12.52 17.50 5.62
N ALA A 76 13.08 18.70 5.70
CA ALA A 76 13.01 19.50 6.95
C ALA A 76 11.57 19.77 7.43
N ASN A 77 10.61 19.87 6.50
CA ASN A 77 9.20 20.04 6.84
C ASN A 77 8.62 18.82 7.57
N LEU A 78 9.03 17.61 7.18
CA LEU A 78 8.62 16.38 7.88
C LEU A 78 9.06 16.42 9.34
N HIS A 79 10.30 16.81 9.61
CA HIS A 79 10.79 16.95 10.99
C HIS A 79 10.00 17.98 11.79
N ARG A 80 9.75 19.17 11.21
CA ARG A 80 8.99 20.24 11.88
C ARG A 80 7.56 19.80 12.19
N LEU A 81 6.83 19.30 11.18
CA LEU A 81 5.43 18.90 11.32
C LEU A 81 5.27 17.69 12.25
N ALA A 82 6.14 16.70 12.15
CA ALA A 82 6.04 15.50 12.97
C ALA A 82 6.25 15.78 14.47
N SER A 83 7.01 16.82 14.82
CA SER A 83 7.23 17.25 16.22
C SER A 83 6.05 18.02 16.84
N LYS A 84 5.02 18.38 16.06
CA LYS A 84 3.90 19.24 16.50
C LYS A 84 2.52 18.70 16.13
N THR A 85 2.47 17.56 15.46
CA THR A 85 1.21 16.95 15.02
C THR A 85 1.00 15.65 15.79
N ALA A 86 -0.20 15.50 16.34
CA ALA A 86 -0.63 14.27 17.00
C ALA A 86 -1.92 13.76 16.36
N SER A 87 -2.16 12.46 16.43
CA SER A 87 -3.39 11.85 15.92
C SER A 87 -3.60 10.46 16.52
N HIS A 88 -4.87 10.05 16.61
CA HIS A 88 -5.28 8.69 16.98
C HIS A 88 -5.11 7.66 15.86
N LEU A 89 -4.98 8.09 14.59
CA LEU A 89 -4.88 7.16 13.46
C LEU A 89 -3.98 7.76 12.37
N ILE A 90 -2.85 7.09 12.13
CA ILE A 90 -1.78 7.58 11.27
C ILE A 90 -1.37 6.49 10.29
N PHE A 91 -1.27 6.85 9.02
CA PHE A 91 -0.66 6.09 7.94
C PHE A 91 0.64 6.80 7.54
N ALA A 92 1.74 6.05 7.45
CA ALA A 92 3.02 6.57 6.99
C ALA A 92 3.62 5.62 5.96
N HIS A 93 4.16 6.16 4.88
CA HIS A 93 4.68 5.37 3.77
C HIS A 93 5.91 6.01 3.15
N VAL A 94 6.91 5.20 2.82
CA VAL A 94 8.11 5.63 2.10
C VAL A 94 8.22 4.84 0.80
N ARG A 95 8.33 5.55 -0.32
CA ARG A 95 8.16 5.02 -1.66
C ARG A 95 9.49 4.55 -2.26
N ALA A 96 9.43 3.40 -2.94
CA ALA A 96 10.44 2.99 -3.89
C ALA A 96 9.76 2.64 -5.22
N THR A 97 10.10 3.39 -6.27
CA THR A 97 9.43 3.38 -7.57
C THR A 97 9.52 2.00 -8.21
N THR A 98 8.36 1.39 -8.41
CA THR A 98 8.18 0.20 -9.25
C THR A 98 7.38 0.52 -10.50
N GLU A 99 6.36 1.35 -10.34
CA GLU A 99 5.50 1.87 -11.40
C GLU A 99 5.26 3.37 -11.20
N GLY A 100 4.87 4.05 -12.28
CA GLY A 100 4.62 5.49 -12.30
C GLY A 100 5.89 6.35 -12.30
N SER A 101 5.72 7.62 -12.63
CA SER A 101 6.79 8.63 -12.57
C SER A 101 7.05 9.09 -11.13
N LEU A 102 8.09 9.89 -10.95
CA LEU A 102 8.29 10.63 -9.70
C LEU A 102 7.34 11.83 -9.68
N SER A 103 6.14 11.62 -9.11
CA SER A 103 5.09 12.63 -8.88
C SER A 103 4.53 12.43 -7.48
N GLU A 104 4.02 13.50 -6.86
CA GLU A 104 3.32 13.43 -5.57
C GLU A 104 2.04 12.60 -5.68
N ASP A 105 1.36 12.62 -6.83
CA ASP A 105 0.17 11.78 -7.09
C ASP A 105 0.48 10.27 -7.03
N ASN A 106 1.75 9.88 -7.08
CA ASN A 106 2.19 8.49 -6.97
C ASN A 106 2.66 8.12 -5.55
N CYS A 107 2.61 9.06 -4.61
CA CYS A 107 3.00 8.86 -3.21
C CYS A 107 1.79 8.45 -2.38
N HIS A 108 1.89 7.28 -1.73
CA HIS A 108 0.93 6.87 -0.71
C HIS A 108 0.99 7.79 0.52
N PRO A 109 -0.09 7.88 1.31
CA PRO A 109 -1.40 7.24 1.09
C PRO A 109 -2.25 7.98 0.05
N PHE A 110 -3.11 7.24 -0.65
CA PHE A 110 -4.20 7.82 -1.45
C PHE A 110 -5.42 8.07 -0.56
N CYS A 111 -6.30 9.00 -0.93
CA CYS A 111 -7.54 9.24 -0.21
C CYS A 111 -8.74 9.51 -1.11
N HIS A 112 -9.92 9.19 -0.60
CA HIS A 112 -11.22 9.59 -1.16
C HIS A 112 -12.22 9.70 -0.02
N GLY A 113 -12.84 10.87 0.18
CA GLY A 113 -13.72 11.07 1.34
C GLY A 113 -12.99 10.81 2.65
N SER A 114 -13.58 10.01 3.52
CA SER A 114 -12.97 9.56 4.78
C SER A 114 -12.10 8.31 4.62
N LEU A 115 -11.76 7.87 3.40
CA LEU A 115 -10.95 6.67 3.18
C LEU A 115 -9.50 7.06 2.91
N MET A 116 -8.54 6.37 3.56
CA MET A 116 -7.13 6.35 3.16
C MET A 116 -6.69 4.96 2.75
N PHE A 117 -5.79 4.87 1.77
CA PHE A 117 -5.28 3.62 1.23
C PHE A 117 -3.76 3.64 1.00
N MET A 118 -3.09 2.55 1.39
CA MET A 118 -1.68 2.29 1.13
C MET A 118 -1.48 0.92 0.51
N HIS A 119 -0.39 0.78 -0.26
CA HIS A 119 0.02 -0.49 -0.84
C HIS A 119 1.54 -0.67 -0.71
N ASN A 120 1.96 -1.81 -0.19
CA ASN A 120 3.32 -2.32 -0.34
C ASN A 120 3.30 -3.60 -1.17
N GLY A 121 3.72 -3.50 -2.42
CA GLY A 121 3.49 -4.60 -3.33
C GLY A 121 3.44 -4.17 -4.79
N GLY A 122 2.90 -5.06 -5.60
CA GLY A 122 2.69 -4.85 -7.02
C GLY A 122 1.67 -5.83 -7.56
N LEU A 123 0.88 -5.38 -8.52
CA LEU A 123 -0.08 -6.24 -9.23
C LEU A 123 0.66 -7.03 -10.32
N GLY A 124 0.52 -8.35 -10.30
CA GLY A 124 1.05 -9.24 -11.33
C GLY A 124 0.44 -8.95 -12.70
N GLY A 125 1.24 -9.08 -13.76
CA GLY A 125 0.77 -8.82 -15.13
C GLY A 125 0.18 -7.41 -15.35
N TRP A 126 0.65 -6.41 -14.60
CA TRP A 126 0.05 -5.07 -14.57
C TRP A 126 -0.23 -4.48 -15.97
N LYS A 127 0.74 -4.60 -16.88
CA LYS A 127 0.62 -4.10 -18.26
C LYS A 127 -0.49 -4.79 -19.04
N GLN A 128 -0.76 -6.06 -18.76
CA GLN A 128 -1.75 -6.90 -19.42
C GLN A 128 -3.16 -6.70 -18.82
N ILE A 129 -3.26 -6.38 -17.52
CA ILE A 129 -4.55 -6.22 -16.84
C ILE A 129 -5.06 -4.78 -16.81
N LYS A 130 -4.20 -3.76 -16.89
CA LYS A 130 -4.55 -2.35 -16.69
C LYS A 130 -5.77 -1.90 -17.50
N ARG A 131 -5.81 -2.22 -18.81
CA ARG A 131 -6.93 -1.83 -19.68
C ARG A 131 -8.26 -2.45 -19.21
N ARG A 132 -8.26 -3.75 -18.93
CA ARG A 132 -9.46 -4.48 -18.49
C ARG A 132 -9.92 -4.06 -17.10
N LEU A 133 -8.98 -3.72 -16.21
CA LEU A 133 -9.29 -3.11 -14.93
C LEU A 133 -10.01 -1.78 -15.14
N GLY A 134 -9.47 -0.91 -15.99
CA GLY A 134 -10.10 0.37 -16.33
C GLY A 134 -11.51 0.23 -16.92
N GLU A 135 -11.72 -0.73 -17.85
CA GLU A 135 -13.03 -1.02 -18.44
C GLU A 135 -14.08 -1.51 -17.43
N ARG A 136 -13.65 -2.05 -16.29
CA ARG A 136 -14.54 -2.52 -15.21
C ARG A 136 -15.01 -1.38 -14.30
N LEU A 137 -14.21 -0.34 -14.13
CA LEU A 137 -14.52 0.76 -13.21
C LEU A 137 -15.69 1.60 -13.74
N ALA A 138 -16.55 2.08 -12.84
CA ALA A 138 -17.44 3.18 -13.20
C ALA A 138 -16.63 4.44 -13.52
N ASP A 139 -17.14 5.28 -14.44
CA ASP A 139 -16.44 6.48 -14.94
C ASP A 139 -15.87 7.35 -13.84
N LYS A 140 -16.61 7.57 -12.75
CA LYS A 140 -16.14 8.41 -11.63
C LYS A 140 -14.90 7.86 -10.93
N TRP A 141 -14.75 6.54 -10.83
CA TRP A 141 -13.58 5.90 -10.20
C TRP A 141 -12.43 5.75 -11.19
N TYR A 142 -12.72 5.60 -12.48
CA TYR A 142 -11.71 5.68 -13.53
C TYR A 142 -11.08 7.08 -13.57
N LEU A 143 -11.92 8.12 -13.56
CA LEU A 143 -11.51 9.52 -13.64
C LEU A 143 -10.89 10.06 -12.35
N SER A 144 -11.06 9.37 -11.21
CA SER A 144 -10.43 9.76 -9.94
C SER A 144 -8.96 9.38 -9.84
N VAL A 145 -8.45 8.53 -10.75
CA VAL A 145 -7.03 8.15 -10.79
C VAL A 145 -6.22 9.31 -11.39
N GLY A 146 -5.41 9.98 -10.56
CA GLY A 146 -4.57 11.11 -10.96
C GLY A 146 -3.13 10.70 -11.31
N GLY A 147 -2.62 9.67 -10.64
CA GLY A 147 -1.29 9.12 -10.85
C GLY A 147 -1.24 7.97 -11.87
N GLY A 148 -0.12 7.25 -11.85
CA GLY A 148 0.22 6.20 -12.81
C GLY A 148 0.50 4.83 -12.21
N THR A 149 0.34 4.67 -10.90
CA THR A 149 0.72 3.44 -10.18
C THR A 149 -0.39 2.39 -10.20
N ASP A 150 -0.03 1.12 -10.31
CA ASP A 150 -0.93 -0.01 -10.08
C ASP A 150 -1.69 0.08 -8.73
N SER A 151 -1.05 0.68 -7.74
CA SER A 151 -1.54 0.87 -6.39
C SER A 151 -2.74 1.81 -6.30
N GLU A 152 -2.73 2.89 -7.07
CA GLU A 152 -3.86 3.83 -7.13
C GLU A 152 -5.03 3.23 -7.91
N TRP A 153 -4.74 2.49 -8.99
CA TRP A 153 -5.77 1.72 -9.71
C TRP A 153 -6.39 0.63 -8.82
N ALA A 154 -5.61 0.01 -7.94
CA ALA A 154 -6.14 -0.91 -6.93
C ALA A 154 -7.05 -0.19 -5.91
N PHE A 155 -6.74 1.05 -5.55
CA PHE A 155 -7.62 1.86 -4.71
C PHE A 155 -8.92 2.24 -5.43
N ALA A 156 -8.84 2.66 -6.70
CA ALA A 156 -10.04 2.93 -7.51
C ALA A 156 -10.94 1.67 -7.64
N LEU A 157 -10.34 0.49 -7.81
CA LEU A 157 -11.07 -0.79 -7.80
C LEU A 157 -11.71 -1.08 -6.45
N PHE A 158 -11.03 -0.75 -5.34
CA PHE A 158 -11.61 -0.87 -4.00
C PHE A 158 -12.84 0.04 -3.82
N LEU A 159 -12.76 1.30 -4.26
CA LEU A 159 -13.87 2.26 -4.20
C LEU A 159 -15.06 1.79 -5.04
N ASP A 160 -14.82 1.37 -6.29
CA ASP A 160 -15.85 0.80 -7.15
C ASP A 160 -16.48 -0.47 -6.54
N THR A 161 -15.67 -1.33 -5.93
CA THR A 161 -16.14 -2.54 -5.25
C THR A 161 -17.02 -2.21 -4.04
N LEU A 162 -16.63 -1.21 -3.24
CA LEU A 162 -17.38 -0.76 -2.07
C LEU A 162 -18.74 -0.17 -2.50
N GLU A 163 -18.75 0.65 -3.54
CA GLU A 163 -20.00 1.18 -4.13
C GLU A 163 -20.93 0.08 -4.62
N ARG A 164 -20.40 -0.88 -5.39
CA ARG A 164 -21.21 -2.02 -5.90
C ARG A 164 -21.71 -2.95 -4.80
N MET A 165 -21.13 -2.87 -3.61
CA MET A 165 -21.66 -3.54 -2.41
C MET A 165 -22.81 -2.77 -1.74
N GLY A 166 -23.19 -1.60 -2.27
CA GLY A 166 -24.27 -0.76 -1.75
C GLY A 166 -23.80 0.30 -0.76
N HIS A 167 -22.50 0.58 -0.68
CA HIS A 167 -21.94 1.57 0.24
C HIS A 167 -21.26 2.70 -0.55
N ASP A 168 -21.82 3.90 -0.50
CA ASP A 168 -21.24 5.06 -1.20
C ASP A 168 -19.88 5.46 -0.57
N PRO A 169 -18.75 5.31 -1.29
CA PRO A 169 -17.44 5.68 -0.76
C PRO A 169 -17.28 7.19 -0.50
N SER A 170 -18.14 8.02 -1.09
CA SER A 170 -18.18 9.47 -0.83
C SER A 170 -19.02 9.84 0.39
N SER A 171 -19.71 8.87 1.02
CA SER A 171 -20.52 9.14 2.20
C SER A 171 -19.65 9.48 3.41
N LEU A 172 -20.00 10.57 4.09
CA LEU A 172 -19.36 10.98 5.33
C LEU A 172 -20.15 10.38 6.50
N SER A 173 -19.72 9.20 6.95
CA SER A 173 -20.31 8.52 8.10
C SER A 173 -19.55 8.84 9.37
N ASP A 174 -20.24 9.31 10.41
CA ASP A 174 -19.68 9.57 11.74
C ASP A 174 -19.14 8.30 12.46
N GLN A 175 -19.50 7.13 11.95
CA GLN A 175 -19.12 5.82 12.51
C GLN A 175 -18.28 5.00 11.52
N GLY A 176 -17.90 5.59 10.38
CA GLY A 176 -17.28 4.89 9.27
C GLY A 176 -18.22 3.90 8.58
N PHE A 177 -17.64 3.01 7.77
CA PHE A 177 -18.35 1.94 7.06
C PHE A 177 -18.47 0.67 7.92
N GLY A 178 -17.61 0.56 8.94
CA GLY A 178 -17.53 -0.59 9.82
C GLY A 178 -16.59 -1.68 9.30
N PRO A 179 -15.94 -2.43 10.22
CA PRO A 179 -14.83 -3.32 9.88
C PRO A 179 -15.25 -4.46 8.95
N THR A 180 -16.47 -4.99 9.11
CA THR A 180 -16.98 -6.09 8.30
C THR A 180 -17.17 -5.68 6.83
N VAL A 181 -17.63 -4.46 6.59
CA VAL A 181 -17.86 -3.93 5.24
C VAL A 181 -16.53 -3.74 4.53
N LEU A 182 -15.59 -3.01 5.15
CA LEU A 182 -14.25 -2.77 4.60
C LEU A 182 -13.51 -4.09 4.33
N ARG A 183 -13.57 -5.05 5.26
CA ARG A 183 -12.96 -6.38 5.09
C ARG A 183 -13.53 -7.12 3.88
N LYS A 184 -14.86 -7.13 3.73
CA LYS A 184 -15.53 -7.78 2.58
C LYS A 184 -15.17 -7.09 1.26
N ALA A 185 -15.13 -5.77 1.23
CA ALA A 185 -14.74 -5.00 0.05
C ALA A 185 -13.29 -5.30 -0.35
N MET A 186 -12.37 -5.35 0.62
CA MET A 186 -10.97 -5.70 0.38
C MET A 186 -10.80 -7.12 -0.17
N LEU A 187 -11.49 -8.11 0.42
CA LEU A 187 -11.45 -9.50 -0.07
C LEU A 187 -11.99 -9.62 -1.50
N LYS A 188 -13.09 -8.93 -1.82
CA LYS A 188 -13.61 -8.88 -3.20
C LYS A 188 -12.64 -8.17 -4.15
N THR A 189 -11.99 -7.10 -3.72
CA THR A 189 -10.98 -6.39 -4.51
C THR A 189 -9.83 -7.33 -4.89
N ILE A 190 -9.30 -8.09 -3.93
CA ILE A 190 -8.26 -9.11 -4.19
C ILE A 190 -8.76 -10.18 -5.16
N ALA A 191 -9.98 -10.70 -4.97
CA ALA A 191 -10.55 -11.70 -5.86
C ALA A 191 -10.68 -11.19 -7.31
N LEU A 192 -11.10 -9.93 -7.49
CA LEU A 192 -11.20 -9.29 -8.81
C LEU A 192 -9.83 -9.08 -9.46
N ILE A 193 -8.81 -8.70 -8.68
CA ILE A 193 -7.43 -8.60 -9.17
C ILE A 193 -6.96 -9.97 -9.68
N ASN A 194 -7.21 -11.04 -8.91
CA ASN A 194 -6.85 -12.39 -9.34
C ASN A 194 -7.60 -12.83 -10.60
N GLU A 195 -8.91 -12.55 -10.71
CA GLU A 195 -9.70 -12.83 -11.93
C GLU A 195 -9.12 -12.12 -13.17
N LEU A 196 -8.71 -10.86 -13.01
CA LEU A 196 -8.06 -10.11 -14.10
C LEU A 196 -6.71 -10.71 -14.50
N ILE A 197 -5.96 -11.26 -13.55
CA ILE A 197 -4.67 -11.92 -13.81
C ILE A 197 -4.86 -13.30 -14.44
N ASP A 198 -5.79 -14.10 -13.92
CA ASP A 198 -6.11 -15.44 -14.40
C ASP A 198 -6.67 -15.42 -15.84
N SER A 199 -7.23 -14.29 -16.26
CA SER A 199 -7.71 -14.08 -17.63
C SER A 199 -6.62 -13.62 -18.61
N ILE A 200 -5.35 -13.51 -18.21
CA ILE A 200 -4.24 -13.28 -19.14
C ILE A 200 -4.00 -14.59 -19.92
N PRO A 201 -4.01 -14.59 -21.27
CA PRO A 201 -3.78 -15.81 -22.04
C PRO A 201 -2.40 -16.43 -21.76
N GLU A 202 -2.35 -17.75 -21.59
CA GLU A 202 -1.08 -18.49 -21.36
C GLU A 202 -0.04 -18.20 -22.47
N SER A 203 -0.48 -18.07 -23.71
CA SER A 203 0.40 -17.70 -24.84
C SER A 203 1.10 -16.36 -24.64
N VAL A 204 0.42 -15.36 -24.06
CA VAL A 204 1.00 -14.04 -23.74
C VAL A 204 1.96 -14.17 -22.56
N ILE A 205 1.58 -14.92 -21.52
CA ILE A 205 2.44 -15.16 -20.35
C ILE A 205 3.77 -15.75 -20.78
N HIS A 206 3.75 -16.77 -21.64
CA HIS A 206 4.96 -17.42 -22.15
C HIS A 206 5.74 -16.56 -23.14
N ALA A 207 5.07 -15.90 -24.09
CA ALA A 207 5.74 -15.12 -25.12
C ALA A 207 6.43 -13.86 -24.56
N GLU A 208 5.82 -13.19 -23.58
CA GLU A 208 6.33 -11.96 -22.98
C GLU A 208 7.03 -12.17 -21.62
N ASN A 209 7.11 -13.42 -21.14
CA ASN A 209 7.63 -13.77 -19.81
C ASN A 209 6.97 -12.95 -18.68
N VAL A 210 5.63 -12.91 -18.69
CA VAL A 210 4.83 -12.10 -17.77
C VAL A 210 4.83 -12.72 -16.38
N ASP A 211 5.27 -11.96 -15.38
CA ASP A 211 5.16 -12.36 -13.98
C ASP A 211 3.75 -12.03 -13.45
N THR A 212 2.94 -13.07 -13.26
CA THR A 212 1.54 -12.96 -12.84
C THR A 212 1.34 -12.92 -11.33
N ARG A 213 2.40 -13.14 -10.55
CA ARG A 213 2.31 -13.16 -9.08
C ARG A 213 2.19 -11.74 -8.54
N SER A 214 1.15 -11.52 -7.73
CA SER A 214 0.95 -10.27 -7.01
C SER A 214 1.50 -10.34 -5.58
N LEU A 215 2.04 -9.23 -5.09
CA LEU A 215 2.23 -8.99 -3.66
C LEU A 215 1.25 -7.88 -3.29
N LEU A 216 0.29 -8.15 -2.40
CA LEU A 216 -0.82 -7.24 -2.13
C LEU A 216 -0.89 -6.93 -0.64
N ASN A 217 0.15 -6.31 -0.08
CA ASN A 217 0.07 -5.77 1.29
C ASN A 217 -0.65 -4.42 1.23
N PHE A 218 -1.98 -4.46 1.27
CA PHE A 218 -2.83 -3.27 1.32
C PHE A 218 -3.06 -2.84 2.77
N ALA A 219 -3.29 -1.55 2.97
CA ALA A 219 -3.85 -1.01 4.19
C ALA A 219 -4.93 0.02 3.82
N VAL A 220 -6.14 -0.13 4.35
CA VAL A 220 -7.24 0.82 4.15
C VAL A 220 -7.87 1.19 5.50
N THR A 221 -8.30 2.43 5.64
CA THR A 221 -8.99 2.93 6.84
C THR A 221 -10.08 3.91 6.46
N ASP A 222 -11.16 3.91 7.23
CA ASP A 222 -12.25 4.89 7.16
C ASP A 222 -12.20 5.95 8.29
N GLY A 223 -11.10 5.99 9.05
CA GLY A 223 -10.94 6.80 10.26
C GLY A 223 -11.33 6.07 11.55
N HIS A 224 -12.04 4.95 11.46
CA HIS A 224 -12.52 4.18 12.61
C HIS A 224 -11.94 2.77 12.65
N SER A 225 -11.92 2.11 11.50
CA SER A 225 -11.49 0.73 11.31
C SER A 225 -10.33 0.69 10.34
N VAL A 226 -9.37 -0.20 10.57
CA VAL A 226 -8.25 -0.44 9.66
C VAL A 226 -8.30 -1.87 9.17
N ILE A 227 -8.13 -2.06 7.87
CA ILE A 227 -7.93 -3.37 7.25
C ILE A 227 -6.54 -3.40 6.63
N CYS A 228 -5.72 -4.36 7.02
CA CYS A 228 -4.43 -4.63 6.41
C CYS A 228 -4.41 -6.05 5.83
N THR A 229 -3.77 -6.25 4.69
CA THR A 229 -3.56 -7.59 4.11
C THR A 229 -2.08 -7.93 4.10
N ARG A 230 -1.77 -9.21 4.31
CA ARG A 230 -0.46 -9.78 3.95
C ARG A 230 -0.71 -10.89 2.94
N TYR A 231 -0.43 -10.64 1.67
CA TYR A 231 -0.93 -11.49 0.60
C TYR A 231 0.06 -11.68 -0.54
N VAL A 232 0.10 -12.91 -1.07
CA VAL A 232 0.78 -13.28 -2.30
C VAL A 232 -0.11 -14.16 -3.17
N GLY A 233 -0.19 -13.82 -4.47
CA GLY A 233 -0.90 -14.60 -5.49
C GLY A 233 -0.11 -15.84 -5.93
N SER A 234 0.35 -16.64 -4.97
CA SER A 234 1.12 -17.87 -5.19
C SER A 234 0.94 -18.83 -4.02
N SER A 235 0.78 -20.12 -4.31
CA SER A 235 0.67 -21.16 -3.29
C SER A 235 2.04 -21.64 -2.79
N SER A 236 3.12 -21.30 -3.50
CA SER A 236 4.49 -21.73 -3.19
C SER A 236 5.38 -20.61 -2.69
N ASP A 237 5.07 -19.35 -2.99
CA ASP A 237 5.87 -18.20 -2.56
C ASP A 237 5.37 -17.61 -1.24
N GLU A 238 6.29 -17.00 -0.51
CA GLU A 238 6.03 -16.28 0.74
C GLU A 238 5.67 -14.81 0.46
N ALA A 239 4.76 -14.25 1.25
CA ALA A 239 4.33 -12.87 1.08
C ALA A 239 5.37 -11.86 1.62
N ALA A 240 5.29 -10.62 1.14
CA ALA A 240 6.04 -9.50 1.69
C ALA A 240 5.83 -9.35 3.20
N SER A 241 6.89 -8.97 3.91
CA SER A 241 6.88 -8.89 5.36
C SER A 241 5.80 -7.94 5.88
N LEU A 242 5.16 -8.34 6.97
CA LEU A 242 4.21 -7.52 7.70
C LEU A 242 4.14 -8.00 9.15
N TYR A 243 4.25 -7.05 10.06
CA TYR A 243 4.27 -7.26 11.49
C TYR A 243 3.19 -6.40 12.13
N TYR A 244 2.70 -6.82 13.29
CA TYR A 244 1.89 -5.96 14.14
C TYR A 244 2.33 -6.05 15.59
N SER A 245 2.10 -4.96 16.33
CA SER A 245 2.27 -4.88 17.77
C SER A 245 1.02 -4.21 18.35
N SER A 246 0.58 -4.64 19.51
CA SER A 246 -0.67 -4.15 20.12
C SER A 246 -0.52 -4.14 21.62
N GLY A 247 -0.59 -3.03 22.34
CA GLY A 247 -0.35 -2.97 23.79
C GLY A 247 -1.00 -1.75 24.43
N THR A 248 -0.60 -1.42 25.65
CA THR A 248 -1.17 -0.29 26.41
C THR A 248 -0.52 1.04 26.06
N LEU A 249 0.80 1.05 25.84
CA LEU A 249 1.54 2.29 25.60
C LEU A 249 2.71 2.08 24.64
N TRP A 250 2.99 3.10 23.83
CA TRP A 250 4.18 3.17 22.99
C TRP A 250 5.07 4.33 23.44
N GLU A 251 6.17 4.00 24.11
CA GLU A 251 7.09 4.97 24.69
C GLU A 251 8.53 4.45 24.77
N THR A 252 9.45 5.34 25.15
CA THR A 252 10.86 5.00 25.39
C THR A 252 11.02 4.25 26.70
N ARG A 253 11.84 3.20 26.72
CA ARG A 253 12.14 2.40 27.92
C ARG A 253 12.60 3.20 29.14
N ALA A 254 13.41 4.22 28.88
CA ALA A 254 13.88 5.15 29.88
C ALA A 254 13.53 6.56 29.38
N PRO A 255 12.92 7.43 30.22
CA PRO A 255 12.52 8.77 29.84
C PRO A 255 13.71 9.75 29.82
N GLU A 256 14.85 9.31 29.27
CA GLU A 256 16.02 10.15 29.10
C GLU A 256 15.94 10.95 27.80
N PRO A 257 16.31 12.25 27.80
CA PRO A 257 16.34 13.06 26.60
C PRO A 257 17.21 12.42 25.51
N GLY A 258 16.61 12.18 24.34
CA GLY A 258 17.31 11.58 23.20
C GLY A 258 17.30 10.06 23.16
N ASN A 259 16.67 9.38 24.13
CA ASN A 259 16.45 7.94 24.04
C ASN A 259 15.54 7.62 22.85
N ARG A 260 15.98 6.68 22.01
CA ARG A 260 15.28 6.19 20.82
C ARG A 260 14.83 4.74 20.95
N ASP A 261 15.09 4.13 22.11
CA ASP A 261 14.73 2.75 22.42
C ASP A 261 13.26 2.69 22.87
N TYR A 262 12.37 2.75 21.88
CA TYR A 262 10.93 2.60 22.09
C TYR A 262 10.58 1.14 22.37
N GLN A 263 9.49 0.93 23.11
CA GLN A 263 8.91 -0.39 23.33
C GLN A 263 7.38 -0.31 23.38
N MET A 264 6.75 -1.46 23.17
CA MET A 264 5.32 -1.64 23.39
C MET A 264 5.12 -2.15 24.82
N GLU A 265 4.53 -1.33 25.70
CA GLU A 265 4.14 -1.76 27.04
C GLU A 265 2.85 -2.58 27.01
N ARG A 266 2.71 -3.49 27.97
CA ARG A 266 1.60 -4.45 28.12
C ARG A 266 1.21 -4.59 29.58
N SER A 267 0.92 -3.46 30.21
CA SER A 267 0.65 -3.37 31.65
C SER A 267 -0.67 -4.04 32.06
N ASP A 268 -1.61 -4.19 31.13
CA ASP A 268 -2.86 -4.90 31.36
C ASP A 268 -3.27 -5.80 30.16
N LYS A 269 -4.51 -6.30 30.19
CA LYS A 269 -5.08 -7.13 29.13
C LYS A 269 -5.68 -6.33 27.98
N GLY A 270 -5.71 -5.00 28.10
CA GLY A 270 -6.17 -4.06 27.10
C GLY A 270 -5.16 -3.89 25.97
N ALA A 271 -5.66 -3.37 24.86
CA ALA A 271 -4.85 -2.84 23.79
C ALA A 271 -5.37 -1.43 23.53
N ASP A 272 -4.58 -0.43 23.88
CA ASP A 272 -4.85 0.98 23.62
C ASP A 272 -4.12 1.44 22.37
N VAL A 273 -2.98 0.83 22.06
CA VAL A 273 -2.14 1.14 20.92
C VAL A 273 -2.01 -0.07 20.03
N VAL A 274 -2.24 0.11 18.73
CA VAL A 274 -1.96 -0.89 17.69
C VAL A 274 -1.06 -0.29 16.63
N LEU A 275 0.04 -0.98 16.34
CA LEU A 275 0.97 -0.70 15.26
C LEU A 275 0.94 -1.83 14.24
N VAL A 276 0.96 -1.49 12.95
CA VAL A 276 1.20 -2.46 11.86
C VAL A 276 2.30 -1.89 10.98
N ALA A 277 3.37 -2.64 10.73
CA ALA A 277 4.51 -2.14 9.99
C ALA A 277 5.07 -3.19 9.03
N SER A 278 5.60 -2.74 7.91
CA SER A 278 6.34 -3.61 6.98
C SER A 278 7.58 -4.23 7.63
N GLU A 279 8.23 -3.48 8.53
CA GLU A 279 9.35 -3.91 9.36
C GLU A 279 9.14 -3.37 10.79
N PRO A 280 9.50 -4.13 11.84
CA PRO A 280 9.43 -3.66 13.23
C PRO A 280 10.14 -2.33 13.41
N LEU A 281 9.55 -1.41 14.19
CA LEU A 281 10.18 -0.11 14.49
C LEU A 281 11.33 -0.23 15.50
N THR A 282 11.43 -1.39 16.17
CA THR A 282 12.39 -1.71 17.23
C THR A 282 12.87 -3.15 17.03
N PHE A 283 14.03 -3.50 17.60
CA PHE A 283 14.64 -4.83 17.38
C PHE A 283 14.18 -5.92 18.36
N GLU A 284 13.29 -5.57 19.28
CA GLU A 284 12.71 -6.52 20.25
C GLU A 284 11.68 -7.42 19.58
N ARG A 285 12.14 -8.61 19.21
CA ARG A 285 11.29 -9.59 18.51
C ARG A 285 10.06 -10.00 19.30
N GLU A 286 10.12 -9.97 20.63
CA GLU A 286 9.00 -10.33 21.51
C GLU A 286 7.83 -9.33 21.42
N ASN A 287 8.11 -8.10 20.99
CA ASN A 287 7.11 -7.03 20.90
C ASN A 287 6.37 -7.02 19.56
N TRP A 288 6.80 -7.81 18.57
CA TRP A 288 6.25 -7.79 17.21
C TRP A 288 5.82 -9.18 16.77
N ILE A 289 4.57 -9.27 16.35
CA ILE A 289 3.97 -10.51 15.86
C ILE A 289 3.97 -10.50 14.33
N ASN A 290 4.46 -11.59 13.75
CA ASN A 290 4.39 -11.84 12.31
C ASN A 290 2.93 -12.02 11.87
N VAL A 291 2.48 -11.22 10.90
CA VAL A 291 1.21 -11.50 10.21
C VAL A 291 1.42 -12.74 9.33
N PRO A 292 0.59 -13.79 9.42
CA PRO A 292 0.74 -14.96 8.57
C PRO A 292 0.49 -14.65 7.09
N THR A 293 1.13 -15.39 6.18
CA THR A 293 0.90 -15.22 4.74
C THR A 293 -0.54 -15.55 4.37
N ASN A 294 -1.07 -14.78 3.43
CA ASN A 294 -2.46 -14.84 2.96
C ASN A 294 -3.44 -14.70 4.11
N SER A 295 -3.26 -13.63 4.88
CA SER A 295 -4.14 -13.24 5.99
C SER A 295 -4.58 -11.79 5.86
N ILE A 296 -5.73 -11.50 6.45
CA ILE A 296 -6.32 -10.16 6.58
C ILE A 296 -6.40 -9.81 8.06
N LEU A 297 -5.77 -8.70 8.41
CA LEU A 297 -5.77 -8.11 9.75
C LEU A 297 -6.82 -6.99 9.79
N THR A 298 -7.62 -6.98 10.84
CA THR A 298 -8.66 -5.98 11.09
C THR A 298 -8.40 -5.34 12.45
N ILE A 299 -8.38 -4.01 12.51
CA ILE A 299 -8.31 -3.23 13.73
C ILE A 299 -9.61 -2.46 13.87
N HIS A 300 -10.32 -2.65 14.98
CA HIS A 300 -11.52 -1.88 15.31
C HIS A 300 -11.65 -1.78 16.83
N ASN A 301 -11.86 -0.57 17.36
CA ASN A 301 -11.82 -0.30 18.80
C ASN A 301 -10.60 -0.95 19.48
N GLN A 302 -9.44 -0.76 18.84
CA GLN A 302 -8.12 -1.26 19.23
C GLN A 302 -8.02 -2.80 19.36
N THR A 303 -9.08 -3.52 19.03
CA THR A 303 -9.07 -4.98 18.94
C THR A 303 -8.48 -5.39 17.60
N VAL A 304 -7.46 -6.24 17.65
CA VAL A 304 -6.83 -6.82 16.46
C VAL A 304 -7.39 -8.21 16.20
N MET A 305 -7.91 -8.43 15.00
CA MET A 305 -8.36 -9.74 14.53
C MET A 305 -7.61 -10.13 13.25
N VAL A 306 -7.07 -11.34 13.21
CA VAL A 306 -6.37 -11.87 12.02
C VAL A 306 -7.15 -13.07 11.50
N HIS A 307 -7.55 -13.02 10.23
CA HIS A 307 -8.28 -14.09 9.56
C HIS A 307 -7.53 -14.57 8.31
N PRO A 308 -7.55 -15.87 7.99
CA PRO A 308 -6.98 -16.35 6.74
C PRO A 308 -7.81 -15.86 5.54
N ILE A 309 -7.13 -15.56 4.43
CA ILE A 309 -7.73 -15.34 3.12
C ILE A 309 -7.79 -16.71 2.43
N LEU A 310 -8.99 -17.30 2.38
CA LEU A 310 -9.19 -18.67 1.89
C LEU A 310 -9.46 -18.69 0.38
N ASP A 311 -8.39 -18.63 -0.41
CA ASP A 311 -8.42 -18.76 -1.87
C ASP A 311 -7.54 -19.92 -2.38
N GLN A 312 -7.33 -20.01 -3.69
CA GLN A 312 -6.49 -21.04 -4.32
C GLN A 312 -5.01 -20.98 -3.92
N TYR A 313 -4.54 -19.87 -3.35
CA TYR A 313 -3.17 -19.68 -2.91
C TYR A 313 -3.00 -19.91 -1.40
N TYR A 314 -4.09 -20.10 -0.65
CA TYR A 314 -4.04 -20.37 0.78
C TYR A 314 -3.37 -21.72 1.09
N GLY A 315 -2.38 -21.69 1.98
CA GLY A 315 -1.69 -22.89 2.44
C GLY A 315 -2.48 -23.58 3.55
N ARG A 316 -3.19 -24.67 3.25
CA ARG A 316 -3.93 -25.44 4.28
C ARG A 316 -3.02 -26.20 5.25
N ASN A 317 -1.81 -26.53 4.82
CA ASN A 317 -0.83 -27.21 5.67
C ASN A 317 0.09 -26.16 6.31
N PRO A 318 -0.01 -25.92 7.64
CA PRO A 318 0.83 -24.93 8.32
C PRO A 318 2.32 -25.29 8.32
N ASN A 319 2.68 -26.56 8.09
CA ASN A 319 4.07 -27.03 8.04
C ASN A 319 4.71 -26.86 6.66
N ARG A 320 3.94 -26.47 5.64
CA ARG A 320 4.48 -26.28 4.30
C ARG A 320 5.28 -24.97 4.26
N GLN A 321 6.60 -25.09 4.11
CA GLN A 321 7.46 -23.95 3.87
C GLN A 321 7.19 -23.35 2.48
N ARG A 322 7.17 -22.03 2.43
CA ARG A 322 7.03 -21.24 1.20
C ARG A 322 8.38 -20.66 0.83
N SER A 323 8.62 -20.53 -0.47
CA SER A 323 9.86 -19.94 -0.98
C SER A 323 9.87 -18.43 -0.76
N THR A 324 10.96 -17.91 -0.19
CA THR A 324 11.21 -16.46 -0.12
C THR A 324 11.83 -15.91 -1.39
N ALA A 325 12.09 -16.73 -2.41
CA ALA A 325 12.78 -16.31 -3.62
C ALA A 325 12.03 -15.19 -4.35
N PHE A 326 10.71 -15.33 -4.54
CA PHE A 326 9.93 -14.34 -5.28
C PHE A 326 9.95 -12.96 -4.60
N VAL A 327 9.61 -12.90 -3.31
CA VAL A 327 9.61 -11.65 -2.55
C VAL A 327 11.00 -11.00 -2.53
N ARG A 328 12.07 -11.81 -2.44
CA ARG A 328 13.46 -11.35 -2.55
C ARG A 328 13.78 -10.76 -3.92
N THR A 329 13.31 -11.36 -5.00
CA THR A 329 13.49 -10.81 -6.37
C THR A 329 12.80 -9.47 -6.57
N LYS A 330 11.76 -9.18 -5.77
CA LYS A 330 11.10 -7.85 -5.74
C LYS A 330 11.76 -6.89 -4.75
N GLY A 331 12.86 -7.27 -4.10
CA GLY A 331 13.55 -6.45 -3.11
C GLY A 331 12.80 -6.28 -1.81
N LEU A 332 12.06 -7.30 -1.41
CA LEU A 332 11.32 -7.37 -0.15
C LEU A 332 11.80 -8.59 0.64
N ALA A 333 11.74 -8.55 1.96
CA ALA A 333 11.86 -9.76 2.76
C ALA A 333 10.50 -10.41 3.01
N ALA A 334 10.59 -11.67 3.39
CA ALA A 334 9.53 -12.40 4.08
C ALA A 334 9.71 -12.30 5.60
N ASN A 335 8.70 -12.74 6.36
CA ASN A 335 8.73 -12.84 7.82
C ASN A 335 9.70 -13.94 8.36
N GLU A 336 10.54 -14.55 7.51
CA GLU A 336 11.35 -15.73 7.90
C GLU A 336 12.53 -15.42 8.83
N ASN A 337 12.71 -16.32 9.81
CA ASN A 337 13.92 -16.46 10.62
C ASN A 337 15.06 -17.01 9.75
N ALA A 338 16.22 -16.37 9.77
CA ALA A 338 17.43 -16.78 9.05
C ALA A 338 18.01 -18.17 9.43
N SER A 339 17.35 -18.94 10.31
CA SER A 339 17.87 -20.21 10.85
C SER A 339 17.77 -21.42 9.90
N SER A 340 17.14 -21.31 8.73
CA SER A 340 17.02 -22.41 7.76
C SER A 340 18.02 -22.35 6.60
N LEU A 341 18.74 -21.24 6.42
CA LEU A 341 19.68 -21.05 5.30
C LEU A 341 21.11 -21.56 5.59
N ALA A 342 21.41 -21.97 6.82
CA ALA A 342 22.73 -22.50 7.20
C ALA A 342 22.92 -24.01 6.92
N GLY A 343 21.96 -24.65 6.25
CA GLY A 343 21.90 -26.11 6.13
C GLY A 343 21.91 -26.65 4.72
N THR A 344 22.64 -26.07 3.76
CA THR A 344 23.05 -26.74 2.49
C THR A 344 23.98 -25.83 1.67
N ALA A 345 25.19 -25.60 2.16
CA ALA A 345 26.31 -25.28 1.28
C ALA A 345 27.13 -26.57 1.14
N LEU A 346 26.89 -27.33 0.06
CA LEU A 346 27.83 -28.38 -0.35
C LEU A 346 29.11 -27.69 -0.83
N PRO A 347 30.30 -28.09 -0.35
CA PRO A 347 31.54 -27.48 -0.80
C PRO A 347 31.81 -27.88 -2.24
N VAL A 348 32.10 -26.87 -3.08
CA VAL A 348 32.68 -27.04 -4.41
C VAL A 348 34.09 -27.61 -4.20
N ALA A 349 34.30 -28.86 -4.61
CA ALA A 349 35.60 -29.50 -4.58
C ALA A 349 36.41 -29.11 -5.84
N GLU A 350 37.52 -28.41 -5.62
CA GLU A 350 38.57 -28.26 -6.62
C GLU A 350 39.34 -29.58 -6.81
N ASN A 351 39.71 -29.84 -8.07
CA ASN A 351 40.50 -31.00 -8.50
C ASN A 351 41.93 -30.96 -7.93
N GLY A 352 42.44 -32.13 -7.50
CA GLY A 352 43.86 -32.28 -7.12
C GLY A 352 44.27 -33.67 -6.63
N SER A 353 44.32 -34.64 -7.56
CA SER A 353 45.31 -35.75 -7.68
C SER A 353 45.81 -36.57 -6.47
N ILE A 354 45.62 -37.90 -6.59
CA ILE A 354 46.62 -39.00 -6.50
C ILE A 354 46.95 -39.59 -5.09
N LEU A 355 46.45 -40.82 -4.78
CA LEU A 355 47.18 -42.13 -4.72
C LEU A 355 46.45 -43.19 -3.85
N ASN A 356 46.30 -44.41 -4.43
CA ASN A 356 46.32 -45.78 -3.87
C ASN A 356 45.57 -46.09 -2.54
N ASN A 357 44.85 -47.21 -2.38
CA ASN A 357 45.16 -48.58 -2.79
C ASN A 357 43.93 -49.50 -2.56
N ASN A 358 43.66 -50.43 -3.49
CA ASN A 358 43.32 -51.87 -3.33
C ASN A 358 42.52 -52.32 -2.07
N ASN A 359 41.45 -53.14 -2.11
CA ASN A 359 41.22 -54.33 -2.93
C ASN A 359 39.80 -54.92 -2.68
N ASN A 360 39.23 -55.50 -3.74
CA ASN A 360 38.24 -56.60 -3.85
C ASN A 360 38.34 -57.67 -2.74
N SER A 361 37.37 -58.54 -2.41
CA SER A 361 36.02 -58.90 -2.91
C SER A 361 35.53 -60.12 -2.08
N HIS A 362 34.27 -60.52 -2.30
CA HIS A 362 33.69 -61.87 -2.14
C HIS A 362 33.03 -62.30 -0.80
N LEU A 363 31.68 -62.31 -0.85
CA LEU A 363 30.77 -63.46 -0.64
C LEU A 363 31.15 -64.54 0.40
N LEU A 364 30.22 -64.80 1.33
CA LEU A 364 29.64 -66.14 1.56
C LEU A 364 28.35 -66.06 2.41
N GLN A 365 27.55 -67.09 2.25
CA GLN A 365 26.12 -67.22 2.54
C GLN A 365 25.90 -68.17 3.74
N ASN A 366 24.68 -68.11 4.33
CA ASN A 366 23.93 -69.16 5.02
C ASN A 366 23.88 -69.24 6.57
N GLY A 367 22.65 -69.47 7.07
CA GLY A 367 22.32 -70.12 8.34
C GLY A 367 21.10 -69.55 9.09
N SER A 368 19.85 -69.81 8.66
CA SER A 368 18.82 -70.67 9.33
C SER A 368 18.57 -70.40 10.83
N ALA A 369 17.46 -69.79 11.28
CA ALA A 369 16.06 -70.26 11.41
C ALA A 369 15.76 -71.15 12.65
N ALA A 370 14.84 -70.69 13.53
CA ALA A 370 13.80 -71.43 14.31
C ALA A 370 13.38 -70.66 15.61
N THR A 371 12.20 -69.99 15.64
CA THR A 371 10.90 -70.33 16.33
C THR A 371 10.87 -70.17 17.87
N LEU A 372 9.80 -69.80 18.61
CA LEU A 372 8.33 -69.62 18.48
C LEU A 372 7.86 -68.86 19.78
N ALA A 373 6.89 -67.93 19.82
CA ALA A 373 5.49 -68.15 20.30
C ALA A 373 4.82 -66.77 20.57
N HIS A 374 3.74 -66.40 19.85
CA HIS A 374 2.31 -66.41 20.24
C HIS A 374 1.81 -65.39 21.30
N LYS A 375 1.01 -64.40 20.85
CA LYS A 375 -0.38 -64.15 21.31
C LYS A 375 -1.14 -63.17 20.39
N LYS A 376 -2.36 -63.58 19.99
CA LYS A 376 -3.40 -62.84 19.24
C LYS A 376 -4.32 -62.07 20.19
N ILE A 377 -5.03 -61.05 19.67
CA ILE A 377 -6.48 -60.71 19.84
C ILE A 377 -6.73 -59.48 18.91
N LEU A 378 -7.36 -59.65 17.73
CA LEU A 378 -8.81 -59.56 17.39
C LEU A 378 -9.40 -58.13 17.38
N GLY A 379 -9.78 -57.66 16.17
CA GLY A 379 -10.70 -56.52 15.95
C GLY A 379 -12.11 -57.00 15.54
N PRO A 380 -13.01 -56.06 15.18
CA PRO A 380 -13.96 -56.28 14.06
C PRO A 380 -14.05 -55.01 13.17
N THR A 381 -13.86 -55.08 11.85
CA THR A 381 -14.79 -55.44 10.76
C THR A 381 -16.02 -54.52 10.59
N ILE A 382 -16.05 -53.90 9.41
CA ILE A 382 -17.05 -53.02 8.77
C ILE A 382 -18.35 -53.80 8.43
N PRO A 383 -19.48 -53.09 8.23
CA PRO A 383 -20.27 -53.38 7.02
C PRO A 383 -20.57 -52.14 6.18
N PHE A 384 -20.42 -52.33 4.87
CA PHE A 384 -20.91 -51.48 3.78
C PHE A 384 -22.44 -51.54 3.71
N SER A 385 -23.09 -50.45 3.29
CA SER A 385 -24.39 -50.49 2.63
C SER A 385 -24.51 -49.37 1.58
N VAL A 386 -24.84 -49.81 0.37
CA VAL A 386 -25.16 -49.04 -0.84
C VAL A 386 -26.67 -48.91 -0.90
N SER A 387 -27.21 -47.72 -1.20
CA SER A 387 -28.53 -47.56 -1.86
C SER A 387 -28.78 -46.12 -2.34
N ALA A 388 -28.89 -45.99 -3.67
CA ALA A 388 -29.73 -45.02 -4.38
C ALA A 388 -30.69 -45.86 -5.26
N PRO A 389 -31.92 -45.43 -5.63
CA PRO A 389 -32.07 -44.42 -6.67
C PRO A 389 -33.36 -43.53 -6.67
N ARG A 390 -33.28 -42.45 -7.48
CA ARG A 390 -34.32 -41.78 -8.31
C ARG A 390 -35.64 -41.26 -7.69
N SER A 391 -35.89 -39.96 -7.88
CA SER A 391 -37.11 -39.48 -8.56
C SER A 391 -36.91 -38.09 -9.19
N ARG A 392 -37.69 -37.84 -10.25
CA ARG A 392 -37.59 -36.84 -11.33
C ARG A 392 -38.75 -35.84 -11.15
N PRO A 393 -38.66 -34.56 -11.52
CA PRO A 393 -39.80 -33.65 -11.49
C PRO A 393 -40.62 -33.76 -12.79
N PRO A 394 -41.94 -33.52 -12.78
CA PRO A 394 -42.74 -33.41 -13.99
C PRO A 394 -42.75 -31.97 -14.53
N ALA A 395 -42.93 -31.87 -15.84
CA ALA A 395 -43.16 -30.64 -16.59
C ALA A 395 -44.64 -30.53 -17.02
N ALA A 396 -45.11 -29.28 -17.08
CA ALA A 396 -46.10 -28.68 -17.98
C ALA A 396 -47.53 -29.25 -18.09
N GLU A 397 -48.50 -28.38 -17.78
CA GLU A 397 -49.76 -28.26 -18.53
C GLU A 397 -50.04 -26.77 -18.85
N SER A 398 -50.77 -26.58 -19.93
CA SER A 398 -50.92 -25.40 -20.79
C SER A 398 -52.28 -24.68 -20.66
N SER A 399 -52.42 -23.58 -21.42
CA SER A 399 -53.61 -22.72 -21.71
C SER A 399 -53.75 -21.50 -20.79
N HIS A 400 -53.89 -20.26 -21.25
CA HIS A 400 -54.58 -19.74 -22.43
C HIS A 400 -53.88 -18.54 -23.12
N SER A 401 -54.22 -18.42 -24.39
CA SER A 401 -53.97 -17.39 -25.40
C SER A 401 -54.36 -15.95 -25.04
N ALA A 402 -53.56 -14.97 -25.51
CA ALA A 402 -54.06 -13.84 -26.31
C ALA A 402 -52.90 -13.11 -27.00
N SER A 403 -52.89 -13.18 -28.34
CA SER A 403 -52.14 -12.30 -29.23
C SER A 403 -52.89 -10.98 -29.43
N SER A 404 -52.20 -9.84 -29.52
CA SER A 404 -52.40 -8.89 -30.62
C SER A 404 -51.36 -7.76 -30.60
N THR A 405 -50.52 -7.79 -31.63
CA THR A 405 -50.14 -6.69 -32.52
C THR A 405 -49.93 -5.26 -31.99
N VAL A 406 -48.67 -4.84 -32.19
CA VAL A 406 -48.14 -3.46 -32.42
C VAL A 406 -49.04 -2.64 -33.37
N PRO A 407 -49.05 -1.29 -33.29
CA PRO A 407 -48.14 -0.55 -34.17
C PRO A 407 -47.46 0.68 -33.55
N ARG A 408 -46.35 1.01 -34.20
CA ARG A 408 -45.40 2.09 -33.99
C ARG A 408 -45.78 3.28 -34.89
N ALA A 409 -45.75 4.51 -34.37
CA ALA A 409 -45.62 5.78 -35.13
C ALA A 409 -45.02 6.81 -34.16
N ARG A 410 -43.83 7.40 -34.28
CA ARG A 410 -43.14 8.22 -35.31
C ARG A 410 -43.76 9.61 -35.58
N THR A 411 -43.11 10.62 -34.97
CA THR A 411 -42.73 11.98 -35.47
C THR A 411 -43.81 13.08 -35.62
N PRO A 412 -43.45 14.37 -35.83
CA PRO A 412 -42.46 15.27 -35.18
C PRO A 412 -43.02 16.70 -34.89
N LEU A 413 -42.24 17.60 -34.25
CA LEU A 413 -41.93 18.99 -34.67
C LEU A 413 -41.62 19.96 -33.52
N ALA A 414 -40.66 20.84 -33.80
CA ALA A 414 -40.13 21.93 -32.98
C ALA A 414 -40.99 23.21 -33.03
N TYR A 415 -40.80 24.15 -32.09
CA TYR A 415 -40.29 25.53 -32.33
C TYR A 415 -40.30 26.44 -31.07
N SER A 416 -39.21 27.22 -30.95
CA SER A 416 -39.01 28.61 -30.43
C SER A 416 -39.30 29.07 -28.98
N GLU A 417 -38.21 29.59 -28.37
CA GLU A 417 -38.01 30.88 -27.65
C GLU A 417 -39.15 31.61 -26.92
N ALA A 418 -38.90 32.00 -25.65
CA ALA A 418 -38.60 33.38 -25.22
C ALA A 418 -38.87 33.62 -23.71
N ALA A 419 -38.09 34.53 -23.13
CA ALA A 419 -38.07 34.94 -21.72
C ALA A 419 -39.26 35.82 -21.28
N ALA A 420 -39.57 35.84 -19.98
CA ALA A 420 -40.15 37.02 -19.31
C ALA A 420 -40.06 36.96 -17.75
N THR A 421 -39.76 38.14 -17.22
CA THR A 421 -39.60 38.68 -15.85
C THR A 421 -40.83 38.58 -14.94
N PRO A 422 -40.69 38.78 -13.60
CA PRO A 422 -41.78 39.31 -12.80
C PRO A 422 -41.53 40.75 -12.31
N GLN A 423 -42.60 41.55 -12.36
CA GLN A 423 -42.66 42.97 -11.98
C GLN A 423 -42.87 43.19 -10.47
N LEU A 424 -42.41 44.36 -10.02
CA LEU A 424 -42.65 45.01 -8.73
C LEU A 424 -43.94 45.88 -8.75
N GLY A 425 -44.49 46.13 -7.56
CA GLY A 425 -45.23 47.35 -7.20
C GLY A 425 -45.73 47.26 -5.75
N SER A 426 -45.96 48.30 -4.96
CA SER A 426 -45.42 49.66 -4.77
C SER A 426 -46.15 50.26 -3.53
N SER A 427 -45.61 51.32 -2.92
CA SER A 427 -46.19 52.25 -1.89
C SER A 427 -46.01 51.86 -0.40
N ASP A 428 -45.73 52.75 0.58
CA ASP A 428 -45.26 54.16 0.61
C ASP A 428 -44.87 54.56 2.08
N VAL A 429 -43.82 55.38 2.21
CA VAL A 429 -43.62 56.56 3.11
C VAL A 429 -43.79 56.50 4.66
N ARG A 430 -42.68 56.63 5.42
CA ARG A 430 -42.37 57.73 6.40
C ARG A 430 -41.02 57.54 7.14
N SER A 431 -40.17 58.57 7.12
CA SER A 431 -39.02 58.82 8.03
C SER A 431 -39.25 60.17 8.74
N PRO A 432 -38.72 60.48 9.96
CA PRO A 432 -37.28 60.70 10.26
C PRO A 432 -36.85 60.04 11.61
N SER A 433 -35.58 59.86 12.01
CA SER A 433 -34.48 60.82 12.23
C SER A 433 -33.13 60.10 12.55
N GLN A 434 -31.99 60.65 12.12
CA GLN A 434 -30.60 60.23 12.42
C GLN A 434 -29.92 61.08 13.52
N PRO A 435 -28.73 60.68 14.01
CA PRO A 435 -27.50 61.42 13.67
C PRO A 435 -26.29 60.54 13.25
N ALA A 436 -25.18 61.20 12.87
CA ALA A 436 -24.28 60.90 11.74
C ALA A 436 -22.89 60.26 12.04
N LEU A 437 -22.20 59.81 10.97
CA LEU A 437 -20.80 59.32 10.91
C LEU A 437 -20.04 59.90 9.67
N PRO A 438 -18.68 59.84 9.61
CA PRO A 438 -17.80 60.78 8.86
C PRO A 438 -17.38 60.29 7.44
N PRO A 439 -16.60 61.09 6.65
CA PRO A 439 -16.50 60.92 5.19
C PRO A 439 -15.31 60.09 4.68
N GLN A 440 -15.51 59.40 3.55
CA GLN A 440 -14.47 58.80 2.68
C GLN A 440 -14.53 59.43 1.27
N GLN A 441 -13.35 59.69 0.70
CA GLN A 441 -13.14 60.22 -0.66
C GLN A 441 -12.89 59.09 -1.69
N GLN A 442 -13.48 59.26 -2.88
CA GLN A 442 -13.31 58.46 -4.10
C GLN A 442 -12.09 58.90 -4.92
N LEU A 443 -11.56 58.03 -5.81
CA LEU A 443 -11.17 58.37 -7.19
C LEU A 443 -10.86 57.13 -8.05
N ALA A 444 -10.94 57.32 -9.38
CA ALA A 444 -11.33 56.36 -10.42
C ALA A 444 -10.20 55.76 -11.31
N THR A 445 -10.57 54.77 -12.13
CA THR A 445 -9.88 54.03 -13.22
C THR A 445 -9.48 54.91 -14.44
N PRO A 446 -8.57 54.51 -15.40
CA PRO A 446 -8.87 53.46 -16.42
C PRO A 446 -7.70 52.74 -17.22
N SER A 447 -8.11 51.66 -17.93
CA SER A 447 -7.78 51.12 -19.29
C SER A 447 -6.42 50.49 -19.72
N GLN A 448 -6.55 49.41 -20.52
CA GLN A 448 -5.55 48.48 -21.09
C GLN A 448 -4.88 48.91 -22.42
N GLY A 449 -3.71 48.33 -22.74
CA GLY A 449 -3.12 48.27 -24.10
C GLY A 449 -2.10 47.13 -24.28
N ASN A 450 -2.28 46.32 -25.34
CA ASN A 450 -1.41 45.21 -25.80
C ASN A 450 -0.25 45.70 -26.69
N ILE A 451 0.90 44.98 -26.75
CA ILE A 451 1.75 44.81 -27.95
C ILE A 451 2.71 43.59 -27.77
N LYS A 452 2.78 42.72 -28.80
CA LYS A 452 3.73 41.61 -28.99
C LYS A 452 4.99 42.08 -29.74
N LYS A 453 6.18 41.54 -29.45
CA LYS A 453 7.33 41.52 -30.41
C LYS A 453 8.19 40.26 -30.32
N LYS A 454 8.87 40.00 -31.44
CA LYS A 454 9.32 38.74 -32.05
C LYS A 454 10.84 38.55 -31.93
N ARG A 455 11.27 37.29 -31.93
CA ARG A 455 12.66 36.76 -31.85
C ARG A 455 13.50 37.11 -33.11
N ALA A 456 14.79 37.40 -32.93
CA ALA A 456 15.80 37.35 -33.99
C ALA A 456 17.18 36.92 -33.40
N SER A 457 17.86 36.06 -34.15
CA SER A 457 19.19 35.48 -33.92
C SER A 457 20.27 36.23 -34.71
N LEU A 458 21.54 36.21 -34.26
CA LEU A 458 22.73 36.02 -35.11
C LEU A 458 24.05 35.93 -34.31
N THR A 459 24.93 35.15 -34.89
CA THR A 459 26.28 34.61 -34.62
C THR A 459 27.46 35.56 -34.32
N ALA A 460 28.38 35.05 -33.49
CA ALA A 460 29.86 34.98 -33.57
C ALA A 460 30.73 36.23 -33.85
N VAL A 461 31.61 36.57 -32.88
CA VAL A 461 33.01 37.07 -33.05
C VAL A 461 33.83 36.79 -31.75
N ASP A 462 35.01 36.17 -31.85
CA ASP A 462 36.10 36.09 -30.84
C ASP A 462 37.23 37.11 -31.20
N PRO A 463 38.30 37.31 -30.38
CA PRO A 463 38.41 38.04 -29.12
C PRO A 463 39.40 39.25 -29.26
N PRO A 464 39.80 39.94 -28.17
CA PRO A 464 41.20 39.73 -27.76
C PRO A 464 41.44 39.72 -26.24
N ALA A 465 42.56 39.11 -25.88
CA ALA A 465 43.09 38.97 -24.53
C ALA A 465 43.63 40.29 -23.97
N TYR A 466 43.40 40.55 -22.67
CA TYR A 466 44.36 41.20 -21.78
C TYR A 466 44.14 40.74 -20.34
N SER A 467 45.25 40.54 -19.64
CA SER A 467 45.35 39.84 -18.37
C SER A 467 44.98 40.69 -17.16
N SER A 468 44.52 39.98 -16.12
CA SER A 468 44.79 40.18 -14.69
C SER A 468 44.37 41.51 -14.04
N LEU A 469 43.36 41.44 -13.18
CA LEU A 469 43.45 41.81 -11.76
C LEU A 469 42.24 41.21 -10.99
N GLN A 470 42.51 40.69 -9.80
CA GLN A 470 41.59 40.01 -8.89
C GLN A 470 40.62 41.01 -8.24
N ASP A 471 39.34 40.65 -8.07
CA ASP A 471 38.74 40.52 -6.73
C ASP A 471 37.38 39.81 -6.75
N THR A 472 37.16 39.10 -5.65
CA THR A 472 36.10 38.24 -5.12
C THR A 472 34.64 38.39 -5.60
N GLY A 473 34.10 37.29 -6.13
CA GLY A 473 32.66 37.03 -6.29
C GLY A 473 32.28 35.66 -5.74
N SER A 474 31.32 35.61 -4.83
CA SER A 474 30.72 34.37 -4.33
C SER A 474 30.02 33.61 -5.46
N PRO A 475 30.22 32.29 -5.64
CA PRO A 475 29.43 31.53 -6.59
C PRO A 475 28.07 31.20 -5.98
N LEU A 476 27.01 31.63 -6.67
CA LEU A 476 25.71 30.97 -6.64
C LEU A 476 25.92 29.46 -6.85
N THR A 477 25.58 28.66 -5.84
CA THR A 477 25.57 27.21 -5.96
C THR A 477 24.50 26.81 -6.97
N PRO A 478 24.84 26.06 -8.04
CA PRO A 478 23.84 25.51 -8.94
C PRO A 478 23.04 24.43 -8.19
N GLU A 479 21.73 24.34 -8.47
CA GLU A 479 20.94 23.19 -8.00
C GLU A 479 21.60 21.88 -8.47
N PRO A 480 21.81 20.90 -7.56
CA PRO A 480 22.54 19.70 -7.91
C PRO A 480 21.71 18.79 -8.84
N SER A 481 22.41 18.13 -9.75
CA SER A 481 21.83 17.15 -10.67
C SER A 481 21.21 15.96 -9.91
N ARG A 482 20.09 15.46 -10.43
CA ARG A 482 19.18 14.47 -9.81
C ARG A 482 19.81 13.09 -9.50
N THR A 483 21.04 12.83 -9.96
CA THR A 483 21.78 11.58 -9.73
C THR A 483 22.52 11.52 -8.38
N GLU A 484 22.54 12.61 -7.60
CA GLU A 484 23.31 12.66 -6.34
C GLU A 484 22.57 12.21 -5.08
N PHE A 485 21.24 12.03 -5.11
CA PHE A 485 20.43 11.74 -3.91
C PHE A 485 20.65 10.35 -3.30
N GLY A 486 21.47 9.49 -3.93
CA GLY A 486 21.91 8.20 -3.43
C GLY A 486 23.39 8.13 -3.03
N ASN A 487 24.12 9.26 -2.98
CA ASN A 487 25.55 9.26 -2.66
C ASN A 487 25.78 8.88 -1.18
N PRO A 488 26.48 7.76 -0.90
CA PRO A 488 26.77 7.30 0.46
C PRO A 488 27.48 8.36 1.33
N ALA A 489 28.31 9.20 0.73
CA ALA A 489 29.04 10.26 1.45
C ALA A 489 28.15 11.40 1.94
N LYS A 490 27.03 11.69 1.25
CA LYS A 490 26.02 12.66 1.72
C LYS A 490 25.10 12.01 2.78
N LEU A 491 24.74 10.74 2.62
CA LEU A 491 23.99 10.00 3.64
C LEU A 491 24.75 9.93 4.96
N ALA A 492 26.07 9.74 4.90
CA ALA A 492 26.97 9.76 6.04
C ALA A 492 27.00 11.10 6.81
N GLN A 493 26.72 12.24 6.15
CA GLN A 493 26.65 13.55 6.81
C GLN A 493 25.44 13.67 7.75
N TYR A 494 24.34 13.00 7.41
CA TYR A 494 23.13 12.98 8.22
C TYR A 494 23.07 11.78 9.19
N PHE A 495 23.78 10.70 8.87
CA PHE A 495 23.77 9.44 9.62
C PHE A 495 25.20 8.88 9.75
N PRO A 496 26.03 9.44 10.65
CA PRO A 496 27.43 9.05 10.83
C PRO A 496 27.60 7.56 11.15
N GLU A 497 26.59 6.94 11.78
CA GLU A 497 26.58 5.52 12.13
C GLU A 497 26.65 4.57 10.92
N LEU A 498 26.35 5.04 9.71
CA LEU A 498 26.45 4.25 8.48
C LEU A 498 27.88 4.15 7.91
N THR A 499 28.85 4.87 8.48
CA THR A 499 30.27 4.83 8.03
C THR A 499 31.15 3.86 8.82
N LEU A 500 30.58 3.22 9.85
CA LEU A 500 31.27 2.24 10.69
C LEU A 500 30.81 0.83 10.30
N SER A 501 31.29 0.34 9.15
CA SER A 501 31.24 -1.08 8.77
C SER A 501 32.42 -1.44 7.89
#